data_AF-A0A972BNL0-F1
#
_entry.id   AF-A0A972BNL0-F1
#
_cell.length_a   1.000
_cell.length_b   1.000
_cell.length_c   1.000
_cell.angle_alpha   90.00
_cell.angle_beta   90.00
_cell.angle_gamma   90.00
#
_symmetry.space_group_name_H-M   'P 1'
#
loop_
_entity.id
_entity.type
_entity.pdbx_description
1 polymer ?
#
loop_
_entity_poly.entity_id
_entity_poly.type
_entity_poly.pdbx_seq_one_letter_code
_entity_poly.pdbx_strand_id
1 'polypeptide(L)' 'MSGKKDNPKNTASPSYLALGISLGVVLGVALKNIGLWLAIGIAIGAGMDSSKSKKDEEEE' A
#
# COMPACT_ATOMS: atom_id res chain seq x y z
N MET A 1 10.58 -30.23 -25.28
CA MET A 1 9.44 -29.80 -24.44
C MET A 1 9.75 -28.45 -23.83
N SER A 2 8.88 -27.46 -24.01
CA SER A 2 8.99 -26.11 -23.42
C SER A 2 8.44 -26.16 -22.00
N GLY A 3 9.31 -26.10 -20.99
CA GLY A 3 8.94 -25.94 -19.59
C GLY A 3 9.01 -24.48 -19.21
N LYS A 4 7.98 -23.70 -19.57
CA LYS A 4 7.80 -22.35 -19.06
C LYS A 4 7.41 -22.47 -17.59
N LYS A 5 8.40 -22.37 -16.71
CA LYS A 5 8.20 -22.37 -15.25
C LYS A 5 7.73 -20.98 -14.87
N ASP A 6 6.50 -20.91 -14.42
CA ASP A 6 5.81 -19.69 -14.04
C ASP A 6 6.60 -19.01 -12.93
N ASN A 7 7.16 -17.85 -13.24
CA ASN A 7 7.80 -16.98 -12.27
C ASN A 7 6.66 -16.23 -11.57
N PRO A 8 6.31 -16.51 -10.29
CA PRO A 8 5.41 -15.63 -9.56
C PRO A 8 6.18 -14.36 -9.26
N LYS A 9 6.18 -13.44 -10.22
CA LYS A 9 6.54 -12.04 -10.03
C LYS A 9 5.45 -11.38 -9.18
N ASN A 10 5.38 -11.76 -7.92
CA ASN A 10 4.66 -11.05 -6.87
C ASN A 10 5.62 -10.09 -6.17
N THR A 11 6.41 -9.34 -6.94
CA THR A 11 7.06 -8.12 -6.46
C THR A 11 5.99 -7.04 -6.29
N ALA A 12 4.95 -7.33 -5.49
CA ALA A 12 4.17 -6.29 -4.87
C ALA A 12 5.10 -5.69 -3.82
N SER A 13 5.95 -4.77 -4.26
CA SER A 13 6.64 -3.84 -3.36
C SER A 13 5.61 -3.42 -2.32
N PRO A 14 5.81 -3.70 -1.02
CA PRO A 14 4.76 -3.53 -0.02
C PRO A 14 4.33 -2.07 -0.04
N SER A 15 3.17 -1.79 -0.66
CA SER A 15 2.67 -0.43 -0.83
C SER A 15 2.31 0.11 0.53
N TYR A 16 2.80 1.31 0.84
CA TYR A 16 2.45 1.98 2.09
C TYR A 16 0.95 2.26 2.16
N LEU A 17 0.28 2.30 1.02
CA LEU A 17 -1.18 2.32 0.90
C LEU A 17 -1.85 1.11 1.56
N ALA A 18 -1.37 -0.11 1.33
CA ALA A 18 -1.94 -1.33 1.92
C ALA A 18 -1.74 -1.37 3.44
N LEU A 19 -0.57 -0.92 3.91
CA LEU A 19 -0.29 -0.74 5.34
C LEU A 19 -1.20 0.33 5.97
N GLY A 20 -1.40 1.45 5.30
CA GLY A 20 -2.28 2.54 5.74
C GLY A 20 -3.74 2.10 5.84
N ILE A 21 -4.25 1.37 4.85
CA ILE A 21 -5.61 0.84 4.85
C ILE A 21 -5.81 -0.20 5.96
N SER A 22 -4.91 -1.17 6.10
CA SER A 22 -5.04 -2.22 7.13
C SER A 22 -5.02 -1.65 8.55
N LEU A 23 -4.11 -0.70 8.84
CA LEU A 23 -4.08 0.01 10.12
C LEU A 23 -5.30 0.91 10.32
N GLY A 24 -5.70 1.66 9.30
CA GLY A 24 -6.88 2.54 9.36
C GLY A 24 -8.18 1.78 9.62
N VAL A 25 -8.33 0.57 9.05
CA VAL A 25 -9.49 -0.31 9.31
C VAL A 25 -9.44 -0.86 10.73
N VAL A 26 -8.31 -1.40 11.19
CA VAL A 26 -8.19 -1.94 12.56
C VAL A 26 -8.49 -0.86 13.61
N LEU A 27 -7.89 0.32 13.47
CA LEU A 27 -8.10 1.45 14.37
C LEU A 27 -9.54 2.00 14.24
N GLY A 28 -10.07 2.07 13.02
CA GLY A 28 -11.43 2.52 12.76
C GLY A 28 -12.51 1.62 13.36
N VAL A 29 -12.32 0.29 13.32
CA VAL A 29 -13.20 -0.68 13.98
C VAL A 29 -13.09 -0.54 15.50
N ALA A 30 -11.86 -0.47 16.04
CA ALA A 30 -11.63 -0.34 17.47
C ALA A 30 -12.22 0.95 18.05
N LEU A 31 -12.15 2.05 17.30
CA LEU A 31 -12.60 3.39 17.73
C LEU A 31 -14.02 3.71 17.23
N LYS A 32 -14.74 2.72 16.65
CA LYS A 32 -16.10 2.86 16.10
C LYS A 32 -16.28 4.02 15.10
N ASN A 33 -15.19 4.44 14.45
CA ASN A 33 -15.19 5.57 13.53
C ASN A 33 -14.34 5.26 12.30
N ILE A 34 -14.87 4.38 11.44
CA ILE A 34 -14.12 3.86 10.30
C ILE A 34 -13.86 4.94 9.24
N GLY A 35 -14.78 5.89 9.06
CA GLY A 35 -14.63 6.94 8.05
C GLY A 35 -13.42 7.83 8.33
N LEU A 36 -13.27 8.28 9.59
CA LEU A 36 -12.15 9.13 9.98
C LEU A 36 -10.82 8.39 9.92
N TRP A 37 -10.74 7.18 10.51
CA TRP A 37 -9.49 6.43 10.59
C TRP A 37 -9.06 5.80 9.26
N LEU A 38 -10.01 5.44 8.39
CA LEU A 38 -9.69 4.99 7.03
C LEU A 38 -9.18 6.16 6.17
N ALA A 39 -9.77 7.35 6.28
CA ALA A 39 -9.28 8.54 5.58
C ALA A 39 -7.85 8.90 6.01
N ILE A 40 -7.57 8.85 7.32
CA ILE A 40 -6.22 9.06 7.88
C ILE A 40 -5.27 7.98 7.37
N GLY A 41 -5.66 6.70 7.42
CA GLY A 41 -4.86 5.58 6.95
C GLY A 41 -4.50 5.68 5.45
N ILE A 42 -5.47 6.05 4.61
CA ILE A 42 -5.26 6.29 3.17
C ILE A 42 -4.38 7.52 2.95
N ALA A 43 -4.60 8.63 3.67
CA ALA A 43 -3.80 9.84 3.51
C ALA A 43 -2.31 9.61 3.86
N ILE A 44 -2.04 8.89 4.96
CA ILE A 44 -0.68 8.51 5.35
C ILE A 44 -0.10 7.52 4.34
N GLY A 45 -0.85 6.47 4.00
CA GLY A 45 -0.41 5.44 3.07
C GLY A 45 -0.08 6.00 1.68
N ALA A 46 -0.99 6.76 1.09
CA ALA A 46 -0.83 7.41 -0.22
C ALA A 46 0.22 8.53 -0.20
N GLY A 47 0.31 9.31 0.90
CA GLY A 47 1.33 10.35 1.04
C GLY A 47 2.76 9.79 1.11
N MET A 48 2.93 8.65 1.78
CA MET A 48 4.21 7.92 1.83
C MET A 48 4.50 7.19 0.51
N ASP A 49 3.48 6.64 -0.15
CA ASP A 49 3.61 6.00 -1.47
C ASP A 49 4.05 7.03 -2.54
N SER A 50 3.43 8.22 -2.55
CA SER A 50 3.79 9.33 -3.44
C SER A 50 5.20 9.88 -3.18
N SER A 51 5.69 9.80 -1.93
CA SER A 51 7.09 10.12 -1.63
C SER A 51 8.08 9.06 -2.13
N LYS A 52 7.63 7.81 -2.32
CA LYS A 52 8.46 6.74 -2.87
C LYS A 52 8.46 6.72 -4.39
N SER A 53 7.36 7.13 -5.03
CA SER A 53 7.33 7.36 -6.49
C SER A 53 8.38 8.37 -6.96
N LYS A 54 8.75 9.36 -6.14
CA LYS A 54 9.87 10.27 -6.47
C LYS A 54 11.26 9.61 -6.45
N LYS A 55 11.39 8.39 -5.93
CA LYS A 55 12.63 7.60 -6.00
C LYS A 55 12.63 6.60 -7.16
N ASP A 56 11.49 6.43 -7.82
CA ASP A 56 11.33 5.60 -9.02
C ASP A 56 11.08 6.47 -10.28
N GLU A 57 10.87 7.79 -10.14
CA GLU A 57 10.83 8.79 -11.23
C GLU A 57 12.16 9.57 -11.40
N GLU A 58 13.22 9.24 -10.64
CA GLU A 58 14.60 9.61 -10.96
C GLU A 58 15.34 8.51 -11.76
N GLU A 59 14.62 7.47 -12.20
CA GLU A 59 15.02 6.53 -13.26
C GLU A 59 13.89 6.35 -14.30
N GLU A 60 13.47 7.44 -14.97
CA GLU A 60 13.22 7.47 -16.44
C GLU A 60 13.31 8.89 -17.00
#